data_AF-A0A7S3BQ81-F1
#
_entry.id   AF-A0A7S3BQ81-F1
#
_cell.length_a   1.000
_cell.length_b   1.000
_cell.length_c   1.000
_cell.angle_alpha   90.00
_cell.angle_beta   90.00
_cell.angle_gamma   90.00
#
_symmetry.space_group_name_H-M   'P 1'
#
loop_
_entity.id
_entity.type
_entity.pdbx_description
1 polymer ?
#
loop_
_entity_poly.entity_id
_entity_poly.type
_entity_poly.pdbx_seq_one_letter_code
_entity_poly.pdbx_strand_id
1 'polypeptide(L)'
;MGRRRAPARATQAHGRTLSGASDSLPPSFVLRARWAAATEGLVAASTAPFLALALPQVAKNAANLAAGDAAALAGLPWLGYAASLVGNMLMLSYFSRNHERMAACVQLVGVMGQSAVLAQVAGAGHMPGWAVAVIAAGVVTGLGVNFTAVLGIKPGRLMTLLQGVWYAAGVLVGATTLPAFVLQAVAPGASIWQGVCLGAVACAV
;
A
#
# COMPACT_ATOMS: atom_id res chain seq x y z
N MET A 1 42.88 16.47 34.31
CA MET A 1 43.25 15.28 33.49
C MET A 1 42.29 14.15 33.84
N GLY A 2 41.47 13.70 32.89
CA GLY A 2 40.50 12.63 33.13
C GLY A 2 39.69 12.28 31.88
N ARG A 3 40.39 11.86 30.81
CA ARG A 3 39.76 11.44 29.54
C ARG A 3 39.01 10.13 29.77
N ARG A 4 37.67 10.17 29.84
CA ARG A 4 36.82 8.97 29.70
C ARG A 4 36.88 8.52 28.24
N ARG A 5 37.54 7.40 28.00
CA ARG A 5 37.64 6.74 26.69
C ARG A 5 36.28 6.12 26.34
N ALA A 6 35.78 6.40 25.14
CA ALA A 6 34.65 5.70 24.54
C ALA A 6 35.03 4.23 24.26
N PRO A 7 34.14 3.25 24.49
CA PRO A 7 34.43 1.88 24.10
C PRO A 7 34.34 1.72 22.58
N ALA A 8 35.34 1.05 22.04
CA ALA A 8 35.60 0.85 20.64
C ALA A 8 34.51 0.05 19.90
N ARG A 9 34.34 0.41 18.63
CA ARG A 9 33.52 -0.24 17.62
C ARG A 9 33.96 -1.72 17.47
N ALA A 10 33.13 -2.66 17.91
CA ALA A 10 33.37 -4.08 17.67
C ALA A 10 32.97 -4.44 16.22
N THR A 11 34.00 -4.70 15.43
CA THR A 11 33.95 -5.24 14.07
C THR A 11 33.21 -6.58 14.05
N GLN A 12 32.45 -6.79 12.98
CA GLN A 12 31.71 -8.02 12.65
C GLN A 12 32.51 -9.30 12.94
N ALA A 13 31.91 -10.21 13.70
CA ALA A 13 32.27 -11.62 13.71
C ALA A 13 31.05 -12.43 13.23
N HIS A 14 31.28 -13.08 12.10
CA HIS A 14 30.41 -14.00 11.38
C HIS A 14 30.07 -15.21 12.27
N GLY A 15 28.77 -15.57 12.34
CA GLY A 15 28.29 -16.88 12.80
C GLY A 15 28.57 -17.27 14.26
N ARG A 16 27.81 -16.74 15.22
CA ARG A 16 27.71 -17.32 16.58
C ARG A 16 26.34 -17.00 17.22
N THR A 17 25.50 -18.04 17.28
CA THR A 17 24.43 -18.29 18.28
C THR A 17 23.76 -17.07 18.93
N LEU A 18 22.56 -16.73 18.44
CA LEU A 18 21.62 -15.80 19.09
C LEU A 18 21.20 -16.21 20.52
N SER A 19 21.56 -17.41 20.98
CA SER A 19 21.20 -17.93 22.31
C SER A 19 21.94 -17.26 23.47
N GLY A 20 23.09 -16.61 23.25
CA GLY A 20 23.87 -15.99 24.34
C GLY A 20 23.55 -14.51 24.60
N ALA A 21 22.91 -13.83 23.64
CA ALA A 21 22.57 -12.41 23.75
C ALA A 21 21.19 -12.18 24.41
N SER A 22 20.27 -13.14 24.29
CA SER A 22 18.93 -13.09 24.89
C SER A 22 18.94 -13.04 26.42
N ASP A 23 19.95 -13.64 27.05
CA ASP A 23 20.05 -13.73 28.51
C ASP A 23 20.48 -12.41 29.17
N SER A 24 20.99 -11.48 28.37
CA SER A 24 21.46 -10.15 28.82
C SER A 24 20.44 -9.03 28.60
N LEU A 25 19.34 -9.30 27.89
CA LEU A 25 18.33 -8.31 27.55
C LEU A 25 17.18 -8.35 28.56
N PRO A 26 16.64 -7.20 29.00
CA PRO A 26 15.52 -7.19 29.92
C PRO A 26 14.34 -7.97 29.31
N PRO A 27 13.56 -8.73 30.11
CA PRO A 27 12.45 -9.55 29.62
C PRO A 27 11.44 -8.79 28.75
N SER A 28 11.25 -7.50 29.00
CA SER A 28 10.39 -6.62 28.21
C SER A 28 10.90 -6.41 26.77
N PHE A 29 12.22 -6.43 26.55
CA PHE A 29 12.80 -6.34 25.21
C PHE A 29 12.58 -7.63 24.41
N VAL A 30 12.79 -8.79 25.03
CA VAL A 30 12.54 -10.10 24.41
C VAL A 30 11.07 -10.26 24.07
N LEU A 31 10.17 -9.87 24.98
CA LEU A 31 8.73 -9.90 24.75
C LEU A 31 8.34 -8.99 23.57
N ARG A 32 8.83 -7.75 23.52
CA ARG A 32 8.59 -6.83 22.40
C ARG A 32 9.07 -7.38 21.06
N ALA A 33 10.26 -7.98 21.02
CA ALA A 33 10.79 -8.58 19.80
C ALA A 33 9.93 -9.76 19.31
N ARG A 34 9.46 -10.62 20.23
CA ARG A 34 8.55 -11.73 19.90
C ARG A 34 7.19 -11.23 19.40
N TRP A 35 6.63 -10.20 20.01
CA TRP A 35 5.40 -9.58 19.54
C TRP A 35 5.54 -8.98 18.14
N ALA A 36 6.62 -8.24 17.89
CA ALA A 36 6.89 -7.68 16.56
C ALA A 36 6.95 -8.77 15.48
N ALA A 37 7.67 -9.88 15.75
CA ALA A 37 7.77 -11.01 14.82
C ALA A 37 6.41 -11.71 14.60
N ALA A 38 5.62 -11.89 15.65
CA ALA A 38 4.29 -12.48 15.54
C ALA A 38 3.35 -11.58 14.71
N THR A 39 3.37 -10.27 14.95
CA THR A 39 2.59 -9.29 14.17
C THR A 39 3.01 -9.28 12.71
N GLU A 40 4.31 -9.29 12.42
CA GLU A 40 4.82 -9.36 11.04
C GLU A 40 4.37 -10.65 10.33
N GLY A 41 4.42 -11.79 11.03
CA GLY A 41 3.92 -13.07 10.51
C GLY A 41 2.41 -13.06 10.24
N LEU A 42 1.61 -12.47 11.13
CA LEU A 42 0.16 -12.33 10.94
C LEU A 42 -0.18 -11.39 9.78
N VAL A 43 0.55 -10.28 9.64
CA VAL A 43 0.41 -9.36 8.50
C VAL A 43 0.71 -10.11 7.19
N ALA A 44 1.81 -10.85 7.13
CA ALA A 44 2.13 -11.66 5.95
C ALA A 44 1.04 -12.71 5.66
N ALA A 45 0.54 -13.39 6.70
CA ALA A 45 -0.52 -14.40 6.58
C ALA A 45 -1.85 -13.81 6.11
N SER A 46 -2.15 -12.54 6.40
CA SER A 46 -3.37 -11.86 5.94
C SER A 46 -3.48 -11.75 4.41
N THR A 47 -2.37 -11.92 3.69
CA THR A 47 -2.38 -12.02 2.22
C THR A 47 -3.19 -13.22 1.73
N ALA A 48 -3.21 -14.32 2.48
CA ALA A 48 -3.91 -15.54 2.09
C ALA A 48 -5.44 -15.36 1.99
N PRO A 49 -6.17 -14.86 3.01
CA PRO A 49 -7.60 -14.58 2.87
C PRO A 49 -7.87 -13.48 1.83
N PHE A 50 -6.98 -12.49 1.68
CA PHE A 50 -7.10 -11.48 0.62
C PHE A 50 -7.10 -12.12 -0.77
N LEU A 51 -6.12 -12.99 -1.05
CA LEU A 51 -6.03 -13.72 -2.32
C LEU A 51 -7.22 -14.67 -2.52
N ALA A 52 -7.66 -15.36 -1.47
CA ALA A 52 -8.82 -16.24 -1.53
C ALA A 52 -10.10 -15.48 -1.94
N LEU A 53 -10.23 -14.20 -1.56
CA LEU A 53 -11.35 -13.35 -1.96
C LEU A 53 -11.15 -12.69 -3.33
N ALA A 54 -9.93 -12.25 -3.65
CA ALA A 54 -9.65 -11.50 -4.88
C ALA A 54 -9.53 -12.39 -6.12
N LEU A 55 -8.91 -13.56 -6.00
CA LEU A 55 -8.64 -14.46 -7.13
C LEU A 55 -9.90 -14.96 -7.84
N PRO A 56 -10.99 -15.36 -7.15
CA PRO A 56 -12.21 -15.79 -7.82
C PRO A 56 -12.79 -14.74 -8.76
N GLN A 57 -12.78 -13.46 -8.37
CA GLN A 57 -13.27 -12.37 -9.21
C GLN A 57 -12.38 -12.17 -10.45
N VAL A 58 -11.05 -12.16 -10.26
CA VAL A 58 -10.09 -12.01 -11.38
C VAL A 58 -10.23 -13.17 -12.36
N ALA A 59 -10.36 -14.40 -11.86
CA ALA A 59 -10.51 -15.59 -12.68
C ALA A 59 -11.86 -15.59 -13.44
N LYS A 60 -12.96 -15.26 -12.76
CA LYS A 60 -14.29 -15.17 -13.38
C LYS A 60 -14.32 -14.13 -14.50
N ASN A 61 -13.77 -12.94 -14.26
CA ASN A 61 -13.68 -11.89 -15.27
C ASN A 61 -12.83 -12.32 -16.47
N ALA A 62 -11.69 -12.98 -16.23
CA ALA A 62 -10.85 -13.49 -17.30
C ALA A 62 -11.56 -14.56 -18.14
N ALA A 63 -12.30 -15.48 -17.50
CA ALA A 63 -13.09 -16.48 -18.20
C ALA A 63 -14.22 -15.86 -19.04
N ASN A 64 -14.94 -14.87 -18.50
CA ASN A 64 -15.99 -14.16 -19.23
C ASN A 64 -15.42 -13.43 -20.46
N LEU A 65 -14.29 -12.73 -20.30
CA LEU A 65 -13.61 -12.07 -21.42
C LEU A 65 -13.12 -13.05 -22.48
N ALA A 66 -12.56 -14.19 -22.08
CA ALA A 66 -12.13 -15.24 -23.00
C ALA A 66 -13.32 -15.88 -23.75
N ALA A 67 -14.49 -15.94 -23.13
CA ALA A 67 -15.74 -16.37 -23.76
C ALA A 67 -16.42 -15.28 -24.62
N GLY A 68 -15.87 -14.06 -24.67
CA GLY A 68 -16.45 -12.92 -25.39
C GLY A 68 -17.63 -12.26 -24.67
N ASP A 69 -17.94 -12.65 -23.44
CA ASP A 69 -19.02 -12.08 -22.64
C ASP A 69 -18.55 -10.84 -21.86
N ALA A 70 -18.30 -9.75 -22.60
CA ALA A 70 -17.98 -8.45 -22.02
C ALA A 70 -19.17 -7.85 -21.24
N ALA A 71 -20.40 -8.26 -21.54
CA ALA A 71 -21.61 -7.76 -20.87
C ALA A 71 -21.64 -8.17 -19.39
N ALA A 72 -21.10 -9.35 -19.05
CA ALA A 72 -20.96 -9.80 -17.66
C ALA A 72 -20.13 -8.87 -16.77
N LEU A 73 -19.31 -7.99 -17.35
CA LEU A 73 -18.50 -7.02 -16.60
C LEU A 73 -19.18 -5.64 -16.46
N ALA A 74 -20.34 -5.41 -17.10
CA ALA A 74 -21.02 -4.11 -17.09
C ALA A 74 -21.51 -3.69 -15.69
N GLY A 75 -21.82 -4.66 -14.83
CA GLY A 75 -22.27 -4.41 -13.45
C GLY A 75 -21.14 -4.10 -12.46
N LEU A 76 -19.87 -4.15 -12.88
CA LEU A 76 -18.73 -3.93 -12.00
C LEU A 76 -18.52 -2.43 -11.73
N PRO A 77 -18.54 -1.98 -10.47
CA PRO A 77 -18.39 -0.58 -10.13
C PRO A 77 -16.92 -0.16 -10.21
N TRP A 78 -16.45 0.23 -11.40
CA TRP A 78 -15.04 0.61 -11.63
C TRP A 78 -14.56 1.72 -10.69
N LEU A 79 -15.44 2.64 -10.28
CA LEU A 79 -15.11 3.68 -9.29
C LEU A 79 -14.79 3.10 -7.90
N GLY A 80 -15.53 2.08 -7.45
CA GLY A 80 -15.27 1.41 -6.18
C GLY A 80 -13.92 0.67 -6.19
N TYR A 81 -13.61 0.06 -7.32
CA TYR A 81 -12.32 -0.56 -7.58
C TYR A 81 -11.17 0.47 -7.64
N ALA A 82 -11.39 1.63 -8.26
CA ALA A 82 -10.43 2.73 -8.24
C ALA A 82 -10.20 3.32 -6.83
N ALA A 83 -11.26 3.43 -6.03
CA ALA A 83 -11.17 3.88 -4.64
C ALA A 83 -10.32 2.93 -3.79
N SER A 84 -10.60 1.61 -3.90
CA SER A 84 -9.82 0.55 -3.26
C SER A 84 -8.34 0.61 -3.67
N LEU A 85 -8.06 0.84 -4.96
CA LEU A 85 -6.71 1.00 -5.48
C LEU A 85 -5.98 2.19 -4.83
N VAL A 86 -6.64 3.34 -4.72
CA VAL A 86 -6.08 4.53 -4.05
C VAL A 86 -5.79 4.21 -2.59
N GLY A 87 -6.72 3.56 -1.88
CA GLY A 87 -6.52 3.14 -0.49
C GLY A 87 -5.28 2.25 -0.32
N ASN A 88 -5.15 1.22 -1.16
CA ASN A 88 -3.98 0.32 -1.14
C ASN A 88 -2.68 1.06 -1.48
N MET A 89 -2.72 2.01 -2.42
CA MET A 89 -1.55 2.81 -2.79
C MET A 89 -1.11 3.79 -1.68
N LEU A 90 -2.06 4.38 -0.96
CA LEU A 90 -1.79 5.24 0.20
C LEU A 90 -1.17 4.43 1.34
N MET A 91 -1.73 3.25 1.64
CA MET A 91 -1.18 2.36 2.65
C MET A 91 0.20 1.82 2.25
N LEU A 92 0.39 1.44 0.99
CA LEU A 92 1.70 1.05 0.46
C LEU A 92 2.73 2.17 0.71
N SER A 93 2.36 3.42 0.41
CA SER A 93 3.21 4.59 0.61
C SER A 93 3.51 4.86 2.08
N TYR A 94 2.52 4.67 2.96
CA TYR A 94 2.69 4.80 4.41
C TYR A 94 3.65 3.75 4.97
N PHE A 95 3.43 2.46 4.68
CA PHE A 95 4.28 1.37 5.18
C PHE A 95 5.69 1.41 4.57
N SER A 96 5.79 1.83 3.31
CA SER A 96 7.06 2.13 2.64
C SER A 96 7.89 3.16 3.41
N ARG A 97 7.25 4.26 3.84
CA ARG A 97 7.88 5.31 4.66
C ARG A 97 8.26 4.85 6.07
N ASN A 98 7.47 3.97 6.68
CA ASN A 98 7.71 3.44 8.02
C ASN A 98 8.62 2.21 8.06
N HIS A 99 9.13 1.77 6.90
CA HIS A 99 9.98 0.58 6.77
C HIS A 99 9.29 -0.73 7.21
N GLU A 100 7.96 -0.81 7.10
CA GLU A 100 7.17 -2.01 7.41
C GLU A 100 6.99 -2.87 6.14
N ARG A 101 8.01 -3.68 5.83
CA ARG A 101 8.10 -4.39 4.55
C ARG A 101 6.93 -5.35 4.30
N MET A 102 6.55 -6.17 5.28
CA MET A 102 5.49 -7.15 5.07
C MET A 102 4.13 -6.48 4.86
N ALA A 103 3.85 -5.41 5.60
CA ALA A 103 2.64 -4.61 5.40
C ALA A 103 2.64 -3.97 4.00
N ALA A 104 3.77 -3.41 3.55
CA ALA A 104 3.92 -2.90 2.19
C ALA A 104 3.68 -4.00 1.12
N CYS A 105 4.18 -5.22 1.32
CA CYS A 105 3.95 -6.33 0.40
C CYS A 105 2.47 -6.71 0.29
N VAL A 106 1.72 -6.73 1.40
CA VAL A 106 0.27 -7.00 1.40
C VAL A 106 -0.45 -5.93 0.56
N GLN A 107 -0.10 -4.67 0.76
CA GLN A 107 -0.70 -3.56 0.00
C GLN A 107 -0.33 -3.61 -1.49
N LEU A 108 0.89 -4.04 -1.82
CA LEU A 108 1.29 -4.29 -3.20
C LEU A 108 0.42 -5.35 -3.88
N VAL A 109 0.16 -6.47 -3.19
CA VAL A 109 -0.76 -7.51 -3.69
C VAL A 109 -2.16 -6.91 -3.92
N GLY A 110 -2.62 -6.05 -3.01
CA GLY A 110 -3.85 -5.28 -3.16
C GLY A 110 -3.88 -4.39 -4.40
N VAL A 111 -2.80 -3.62 -4.63
CA VAL A 111 -2.66 -2.76 -5.82
C VAL A 111 -2.69 -3.59 -7.10
N MET A 112 -1.97 -4.71 -7.14
CA MET A 112 -1.89 -5.58 -8.32
C MET A 112 -3.24 -6.26 -8.62
N GLY A 113 -3.88 -6.84 -7.61
CA GLY A 113 -5.19 -7.48 -7.77
C GLY A 113 -6.25 -6.49 -8.25
N GLN A 114 -6.24 -5.28 -7.68
CA GLN A 114 -7.19 -4.25 -8.05
C GLN A 114 -6.96 -3.68 -9.46
N SER A 115 -5.69 -3.53 -9.84
CA SER A 115 -5.29 -3.12 -11.18
C SER A 115 -5.69 -4.16 -12.24
N ALA A 116 -5.60 -5.46 -11.91
CA ALA A 116 -6.03 -6.53 -12.81
C ALA A 116 -7.53 -6.46 -13.10
N VAL A 117 -8.37 -6.28 -12.07
CA VAL A 117 -9.82 -6.12 -12.26
C VAL A 117 -10.14 -4.87 -13.08
N LEU A 118 -9.49 -3.74 -12.80
CA LEU A 118 -9.69 -2.50 -13.57
C LEU A 118 -9.28 -2.66 -15.04
N ALA A 119 -8.16 -3.35 -15.31
CA ALA A 119 -7.73 -3.64 -16.68
C ALA A 119 -8.75 -4.52 -17.43
N GLN A 120 -9.38 -5.49 -16.74
CA GLN A 120 -10.43 -6.33 -17.31
C GLN A 120 -11.69 -5.51 -17.64
N VAL A 121 -12.13 -4.64 -16.74
CA VAL A 121 -13.29 -3.76 -16.96
C VAL A 121 -13.02 -2.76 -18.09
N ALA A 122 -11.81 -2.22 -18.16
CA ALA A 122 -11.37 -1.36 -19.25
C ALA A 122 -11.32 -2.10 -20.60
N GLY A 123 -10.78 -3.33 -20.61
CA GLY A 123 -10.77 -4.20 -21.79
C GLY A 123 -12.16 -4.58 -22.29
N ALA A 124 -13.15 -4.62 -21.39
CA ALA A 124 -14.57 -4.81 -21.73
C ALA A 124 -15.26 -3.53 -22.24
N GLY A 125 -14.59 -2.38 -22.23
CA GLY A 125 -15.15 -1.09 -22.67
C GLY A 125 -16.06 -0.39 -21.66
N HIS A 126 -16.15 -0.87 -20.42
CA HIS A 126 -17.04 -0.31 -19.38
C HIS A 126 -16.38 0.79 -18.54
N MET A 127 -15.24 1.30 -18.98
CA MET A 127 -14.48 2.34 -18.30
C MET A 127 -14.03 3.40 -19.31
N PRO A 128 -14.16 4.71 -19.01
CA PRO A 128 -13.75 5.74 -19.94
C PRO A 128 -12.23 5.79 -20.09
N GLY A 129 -11.75 5.95 -21.33
CA GLY A 129 -10.31 5.86 -21.64
C GLY A 129 -9.42 6.86 -20.91
N TRP A 130 -9.92 8.07 -20.61
CA TRP A 130 -9.18 9.05 -19.80
C TRP A 130 -8.93 8.54 -18.37
N ALA A 131 -9.90 7.83 -17.78
CA ALA A 131 -9.74 7.29 -16.43
C ALA A 131 -8.72 6.15 -16.43
N VAL A 132 -8.70 5.33 -17.48
CA VAL A 132 -7.69 4.26 -17.66
C VAL A 132 -6.30 4.86 -17.68
N ALA A 133 -6.09 5.93 -18.46
CA ALA A 133 -4.79 6.60 -18.57
C ALA A 133 -4.33 7.17 -17.22
N VAL A 134 -5.22 7.87 -16.49
CA VAL A 134 -4.90 8.45 -15.17
C VAL A 134 -4.56 7.36 -14.16
N ILE A 135 -5.37 6.30 -14.08
CA ILE A 135 -5.15 5.19 -13.14
C ILE A 135 -3.85 4.46 -13.46
N ALA A 136 -3.61 4.12 -14.73
CA ALA A 136 -2.39 3.43 -15.14
C ALA A 136 -1.14 4.27 -14.83
N ALA A 137 -1.16 5.57 -15.13
CA ALA A 137 -0.07 6.48 -14.80
C ALA A 137 0.17 6.55 -13.28
N GLY A 138 -0.91 6.64 -12.48
CA GLY A 138 -0.85 6.63 -11.03
C GLY A 138 -0.26 5.33 -10.47
N VAL A 139 -0.66 4.17 -11.00
CA VAL A 139 -0.12 2.87 -10.59
C VAL A 139 1.36 2.75 -10.91
N VAL A 140 1.75 3.04 -12.16
CA VAL A 140 3.16 2.95 -12.57
C VAL A 140 4.04 3.88 -11.74
N THR A 141 3.59 5.12 -11.54
CA THR A 141 4.32 6.11 -10.74
C THR A 141 4.42 5.67 -9.28
N GLY A 142 3.30 5.27 -8.67
CA GLY A 142 3.26 4.87 -7.27
C GLY A 142 4.06 3.61 -6.98
N LEU A 143 4.00 2.60 -7.85
CA LEU A 143 4.83 1.42 -7.73
C LEU A 143 6.30 1.74 -7.92
N GLY A 144 6.66 2.55 -8.93
CA GLY A 144 8.05 2.95 -9.18
C GLY A 144 8.68 3.69 -8.01
N VAL A 145 7.93 4.61 -7.39
CA VAL A 145 8.41 5.40 -6.25
C VAL A 145 8.52 4.56 -4.96
N ASN A 146 7.61 3.60 -4.75
CA ASN A 146 7.63 2.72 -3.58
C ASN A 146 8.50 1.47 -3.74
N PHE A 147 9.00 1.21 -4.95
CA PHE A 147 9.73 -0.02 -5.29
C PHE A 147 10.94 -0.27 -4.39
N THR A 148 11.73 0.77 -4.09
CA THR A 148 12.92 0.61 -3.24
C THR A 148 12.57 0.16 -1.83
N ALA A 149 11.45 0.63 -1.28
CA ALA A 149 11.01 0.23 0.06
C ALA A 149 10.47 -1.21 0.09
N VAL A 150 9.73 -1.62 -0.94
CA VAL A 150 9.27 -3.02 -1.09
C VAL A 150 10.47 -3.99 -1.15
N LEU A 151 11.53 -3.61 -1.86
CA LEU A 151 12.74 -4.41 -1.96
C LEU A 151 13.70 -4.27 -0.77
N GLY A 152 13.46 -3.36 0.17
CA GLY A 152 14.37 -3.08 1.28
C GLY A 152 15.69 -2.42 0.84
N ILE A 153 15.69 -1.74 -0.30
CA ILE A 153 16.85 -1.04 -0.87
C ILE A 153 16.84 0.41 -0.40
N LYS A 154 18.01 0.95 -0.03
CA LYS A 154 18.15 2.37 0.32
C LYS A 154 17.99 3.23 -0.94
N PRO A 155 17.04 4.20 -0.97
CA PRO A 155 16.87 5.07 -2.12
C PRO A 155 18.06 6.02 -2.28
N GLY A 156 18.46 6.29 -3.52
CA GLY A 156 19.39 7.38 -3.84
C GLY A 156 18.72 8.75 -3.75
N ARG A 157 19.51 9.84 -3.82
CA ARG A 157 19.02 11.23 -3.61
C ARG A 157 17.81 11.59 -4.47
N LEU A 158 17.84 11.29 -5.77
CA LEU A 158 16.73 11.57 -6.67
C LEU A 158 15.46 10.82 -6.26
N MET A 159 15.58 9.53 -5.96
CA MET A 159 14.45 8.70 -5.54
C MET A 159 13.86 9.20 -4.21
N THR A 160 14.68 9.64 -3.26
CA THR A 160 14.21 10.24 -2.01
C THR A 160 13.39 11.52 -2.25
N LEU A 161 13.79 12.36 -3.21
CA LEU A 161 13.02 13.55 -3.57
C LEU A 161 11.67 13.17 -4.21
N LEU A 162 11.68 12.22 -5.16
CA LEU A 162 10.46 11.72 -5.79
C LEU A 162 9.50 11.09 -4.77
N GLN A 163 10.03 10.34 -3.80
CA GLN A 163 9.28 9.82 -2.66
C GLN A 163 8.68 10.93 -1.82
N GLY A 164 9.44 11.99 -1.53
CA GLY A 164 8.94 13.16 -0.79
C GLY A 164 7.73 13.81 -1.48
N VAL A 165 7.85 14.08 -2.79
CA VAL A 165 6.75 14.66 -3.59
C VAL A 165 5.55 13.72 -3.65
N TRP A 166 5.79 12.43 -3.89
CA TRP A 166 4.74 11.42 -3.94
C TRP A 166 3.98 11.29 -2.62
N TYR A 167 4.69 11.25 -1.48
CA TYR A 167 4.06 11.16 -0.17
C TYR A 167 3.24 12.41 0.16
N ALA A 168 3.73 13.60 -0.20
CA ALA A 168 2.98 14.84 -0.02
C ALA A 168 1.69 14.83 -0.88
N ALA A 169 1.79 14.43 -2.15
CA ALA A 169 0.63 14.28 -3.02
C ALA A 169 -0.36 13.23 -2.49
N GLY A 170 0.15 12.09 -1.98
CA GLY A 170 -0.66 11.05 -1.35
C GLY A 170 -1.42 11.54 -0.13
N VAL A 171 -0.82 12.39 0.70
CA VAL A 171 -1.53 13.02 1.83
C VAL A 171 -2.69 13.89 1.34
N LEU A 172 -2.48 14.72 0.31
CA LEU A 172 -3.53 15.57 -0.26
C LEU A 172 -4.65 14.74 -0.88
N VAL A 173 -4.31 13.70 -1.64
CA VAL A 173 -5.29 12.77 -2.22
C VAL A 173 -6.05 12.05 -1.10
N GLY A 174 -5.36 11.52 -0.09
CA GLY A 174 -5.99 10.84 1.04
C GLY A 174 -6.94 11.76 1.81
N ALA A 175 -6.49 12.97 2.14
CA ALA A 175 -7.28 13.95 2.87
C ALA A 175 -8.54 14.40 2.11
N THR A 176 -8.50 14.45 0.78
CA THR A 176 -9.64 14.89 -0.04
C THR A 176 -10.58 13.75 -0.43
N THR A 177 -10.02 12.59 -0.80
CA THR A 177 -10.82 11.45 -1.29
C THR A 177 -11.43 10.61 -0.18
N LEU A 178 -10.78 10.44 0.99
CA LEU A 178 -11.33 9.64 2.08
C LEU A 178 -12.64 10.22 2.62
N PRO A 179 -12.76 11.54 2.91
CA PRO A 179 -14.03 12.13 3.29
C PRO A 179 -15.09 11.98 2.20
N ALA A 180 -14.70 12.10 0.93
CA ALA A 180 -15.62 11.91 -0.19
C ALA A 180 -16.19 10.48 -0.25
N PHE A 181 -15.36 9.46 -0.02
CA PHE A 181 -15.83 8.07 0.01
C PHE A 181 -16.70 7.77 1.23
N VAL A 182 -16.33 8.29 2.40
CA VAL A 182 -17.13 8.15 3.63
C VAL A 182 -18.50 8.82 3.46
N LEU A 183 -18.54 10.02 2.88
CA LEU A 183 -19.80 10.72 2.64
C LEU A 183 -20.69 9.98 1.64
N GLN A 184 -20.13 9.39 0.59
CA GLN A 184 -20.91 8.58 -0.34
C GLN A 184 -21.44 7.29 0.29
N ALA A 185 -20.72 6.72 1.26
CA ALA A 185 -21.18 5.55 1.99
C ALA A 185 -22.32 5.88 2.98
N VAL A 186 -22.24 7.03 3.67
CA VAL A 186 -23.24 7.45 4.67
C VAL A 186 -24.46 8.12 4.02
N ALA A 187 -24.25 8.88 2.95
CA ALA A 187 -25.29 9.61 2.22
C ALA A 187 -25.15 9.39 0.71
N PRO A 188 -25.63 8.23 0.20
CA PRO A 188 -25.58 7.94 -1.23
C PRO A 188 -26.28 9.03 -2.04
N GLY A 189 -25.56 9.69 -2.95
CA GLY A 189 -26.07 10.80 -3.76
C GLY A 189 -25.61 12.19 -3.31
N ALA A 190 -24.88 12.27 -2.20
CA ALA A 190 -24.15 13.49 -1.85
C ALA A 190 -23.12 13.83 -2.94
N SER A 191 -22.88 15.12 -3.19
CA SER A 191 -21.94 15.52 -4.23
C SER A 191 -20.51 15.17 -3.81
N ILE A 192 -19.73 14.57 -4.72
CA ILE A 192 -18.33 14.22 -4.45
C ILE A 192 -17.50 15.46 -4.08
N TRP A 193 -17.88 16.63 -4.61
CA TRP A 193 -17.27 17.91 -4.32
C TRP A 193 -17.43 18.36 -2.86
N GLN A 194 -18.52 18.01 -2.18
CA GLN A 194 -18.67 18.31 -0.76
C GLN A 194 -17.60 17.59 0.08
N GLY A 195 -17.30 16.33 -0.24
CA GLY A 195 -16.23 15.60 0.43
C GLY A 195 -14.83 16.11 0.11
N VAL A 196 -14.58 16.44 -1.15
CA VAL A 196 -13.30 17.03 -1.58
C VAL A 196 -13.06 18.38 -0.91
N CYS A 197 -14.08 19.24 -0.84
CA CYS A 197 -13.99 20.55 -0.17
C CYS A 197 -13.75 20.41 1.34
N LEU A 198 -14.45 19.49 2.03
CA LEU A 198 -14.22 19.24 3.45
C LEU A 198 -12.78 18.76 3.73
N GLY A 199 -12.28 17.87 2.87
CA GLY A 199 -10.88 17.42 2.94
C GLY A 199 -9.86 18.52 2.64
N ALA A 200 -10.14 19.38 1.67
CA ALA A 200 -9.28 20.51 1.33
C ALA A 200 -9.20 21.55 2.45
N VAL A 201 -10.33 21.84 3.13
CA VAL A 201 -10.35 22.72 4.31
C VAL A 201 -9.55 22.12 5.45
N ALA A 202 -9.63 20.81 5.68
CA ALA A 202 -8.85 20.13 6.71
C ALA A 202 -7.33 20.16 6.45
N CYS A 203 -6.88 20.29 5.19
CA CYS A 203 -5.47 20.48 4.85
C CYS A 203 -4.99 21.95 4.96
N ALA A 204 -5.91 22.91 5.08
CA ALA A 204 -5.60 24.34 5.13
C ALA A 204 -5.47 24.90 6.56
N VAL A 205 -5.82 24.10 7.58
CA VAL A 205 -5.73 24.41 9.02
C VAL A 205 -4.54 23.66 9.63
#